data_AF-A0A5D2VJM0-F1
#
_entry.id   AF-A0A5D2VJM0-F1
#
_cell.length_a   1.000
_cell.length_b   1.000
_cell.length_c   1.000
_cell.angle_alpha   90.00
_cell.angle_beta   90.00
_cell.angle_gamma   90.00
#
_symmetry.space_group_name_H-M   'P 1'
#
loop_
_entity.id
_entity.type
_entity.pdbx_description
1 polymer ?
#
loop_
_entity_poly.entity_id
_entity_poly.type
_entity_poly.pdbx_seq_one_letter_code
_entity_poly.pdbx_strand_id
1 'polypeptide(L)'
;INGEDLCLADNATTHTILKNNKYFSHLTIQKASVSIISGSTKIIEGFRRANILLPRGTKFQTNDVLYSPKSQRNLLSFKDIRHNEYHIETIR
;
A
#
# COMPACT_ATOMS: atom_id res chain seq x y z
N ILE A 1 13.08 -17.80 7.50
CA ILE A 1 12.22 -16.82 6.81
C ILE A 1 11.75 -15.87 7.90
N ASN A 2 12.48 -14.77 8.07
CA ASN A 2 12.27 -13.79 9.13
C ASN A 2 10.92 -13.10 8.85
N GLY A 3 10.13 -12.76 9.87
CA GLY A 3 8.73 -12.31 9.76
C GLY A 3 8.44 -10.98 9.02
N GLU A 4 9.24 -10.66 8.02
CA GLU A 4 9.14 -9.55 7.08
C GLU A 4 8.18 -9.94 5.95
N ASP A 5 7.17 -9.11 5.67
CA ASP A 5 6.33 -9.30 4.49
C ASP A 5 6.93 -8.59 3.29
N LEU A 6 6.94 -9.24 2.14
CA LEU A 6 7.38 -8.64 0.89
C LEU A 6 6.38 -7.57 0.40
N CYS A 7 6.91 -6.47 -0.14
CA CYS A 7 6.13 -5.42 -0.79
C CYS A 7 6.77 -5.06 -2.15
N LEU A 8 5.93 -4.73 -3.15
CA LEU A 8 6.38 -4.27 -4.46
C LEU A 8 6.11 -2.78 -4.62
N ALA A 9 7.05 -2.04 -5.21
CA ALA A 9 6.76 -0.70 -5.72
C ALA A 9 6.05 -0.83 -7.07
N ASP A 10 4.88 -0.20 -7.20
CA ASP A 10 4.01 -0.33 -8.37
C ASP A 10 3.60 1.07 -8.87
N ASN A 11 3.93 1.35 -10.14
CA ASN A 11 3.60 2.61 -10.79
C ASN A 11 2.22 2.62 -11.46
N ALA A 12 1.66 1.44 -11.72
CA ALA A 12 0.34 1.27 -12.35
C ALA A 12 -0.79 1.30 -11.31
N THR A 13 -0.49 1.07 -10.03
CA THR A 13 -1.48 1.23 -8.96
C THR A 13 -1.70 2.69 -8.57
N THR A 14 -2.96 3.04 -8.31
CA THR A 14 -3.37 4.37 -7.82
C THR A 14 -3.32 4.49 -6.30
N HIS A 15 -3.36 3.36 -5.58
CA HIS A 15 -3.37 3.30 -4.11
C HIS A 15 -2.33 2.29 -3.62
N THR A 16 -1.78 2.55 -2.44
CA THR A 16 -1.04 1.52 -1.69
C THR A 16 -2.03 0.47 -1.19
N ILE A 17 -1.70 -0.81 -1.37
CA ILE A 17 -2.55 -1.94 -0.98
C ILE A 17 -1.75 -2.85 -0.05
N LEU A 18 -2.27 -3.07 1.16
CA LEU A 18 -1.65 -3.92 2.17
C LEU A 18 -2.54 -5.10 2.52
N LYS A 19 -1.92 -6.27 2.62
CA LYS A 19 -2.58 -7.54 2.96
C LYS A 19 -2.85 -7.67 4.44
N ASN A 20 -1.94 -7.17 5.28
CA ASN A 20 -2.00 -7.38 6.72
C ASN A 20 -2.43 -6.10 7.44
N ASN A 21 -3.40 -6.22 8.35
CA ASN A 21 -3.88 -5.09 9.15
C ASN A 21 -2.83 -4.57 10.14
N LYS A 22 -1.78 -5.34 10.46
CA LYS A 22 -0.70 -4.94 11.38
C LYS A 22 0.02 -3.64 10.98
N TYR A 23 -0.05 -3.26 9.71
CA TYR A 23 0.57 -2.04 9.20
C TYR A 23 -0.28 -0.78 9.37
N PHE A 24 -1.56 -0.93 9.71
CA PHE A 24 -2.50 0.18 9.82
C PHE A 24 -2.45 0.75 11.22
N SER A 25 -2.10 2.03 11.34
CA SER A 25 -2.27 2.76 12.60
C SER A 25 -3.75 3.06 12.87
N HIS A 26 -4.53 3.22 11.81
CA HIS A 26 -5.98 3.33 11.86
C HIS A 26 -6.53 2.52 10.70
N LEU A 27 -7.47 1.62 10.97
CA LEU A 27 -8.15 0.81 9.97
C LEU A 27 -9.66 0.96 10.13
N THR A 28 -10.33 1.48 9.11
CA THR A 28 -11.79 1.43 9.02
C THR A 28 -12.18 0.19 8.23
N ILE A 29 -12.91 -0.74 8.86
CA ILE A 29 -13.45 -1.92 8.17
C ILE A 29 -14.66 -1.50 7.36
N GLN A 30 -14.51 -1.52 6.04
CA GLN A 30 -15.57 -1.23 5.08
C GLN A 30 -15.23 -1.93 3.78
N LYS A 31 -16.17 -2.75 3.28
CA LYS A 31 -15.98 -3.42 2.00
C LYS A 31 -16.15 -2.43 0.86
N ALA A 32 -15.23 -2.45 -0.09
CA ALA A 32 -15.28 -1.59 -1.27
C ALA A 32 -14.88 -2.37 -2.53
N SER A 33 -15.31 -1.86 -3.68
CA SER A 33 -14.84 -2.32 -4.98
C SER A 33 -13.61 -1.52 -5.40
N VAL A 34 -12.68 -2.16 -6.09
CA VAL A 34 -11.56 -1.52 -6.79
C VAL A 34 -11.58 -1.93 -8.25
N SER A 35 -11.17 -1.04 -9.14
CA SER A 35 -11.00 -1.35 -10.56
C SER A 35 -9.61 -1.92 -10.80
N ILE A 36 -9.55 -3.10 -11.43
CA ILE A 36 -8.34 -3.74 -11.93
C ILE A 36 -8.44 -3.89 -13.46
N ILE A 37 -7.38 -4.38 -14.11
CA ILE A 37 -7.34 -4.54 -15.58
C ILE A 37 -8.52 -5.38 -16.11
N SER A 38 -8.94 -6.41 -15.37
CA SER A 38 -10.06 -7.27 -15.75
C SER A 38 -11.46 -6.74 -15.35
N GLY A 39 -11.57 -5.52 -14.83
CA GLY A 39 -12.82 -4.90 -14.38
C GLY A 39 -12.88 -4.61 -12.88
N SER A 40 -14.08 -4.37 -12.35
CA SER A 40 -14.28 -4.05 -10.93
C SER A 40 -14.36 -5.31 -10.07
N THR A 41 -13.68 -5.32 -8.93
CA THR A 41 -13.67 -6.45 -8.00
C THR A 41 -13.76 -6.01 -6.53
N LYS A 42 -14.50 -6.77 -5.71
CA LYS A 42 -14.77 -6.48 -4.29
C LYS A 42 -13.75 -7.17 -3.37
N ILE A 43 -12.48 -6.77 -3.48
CA ILE A 43 -11.38 -7.34 -2.70
C ILE A 43 -10.90 -6.44 -1.56
N ILE A 44 -11.44 -5.23 -1.44
CA ILE A 44 -11.08 -4.30 -0.38
C ILE A 44 -11.98 -4.54 0.83
N GLU A 45 -11.37 -4.72 2.00
CA GLU A 45 -12.06 -4.99 3.27
C GLU A 45 -11.89 -3.86 4.28
N GLY A 46 -11.09 -2.85 3.95
CA GLY A 46 -10.98 -1.63 4.74
C GLY A 46 -10.02 -0.65 4.10
N PHE A 47 -9.86 0.50 4.74
CA PHE A 47 -8.93 1.53 4.31
C PHE A 47 -8.46 2.36 5.51
N ARG A 48 -7.64 3.40 5.26
CA ARG A 48 -7.14 4.47 6.15
C ARG A 48 -5.61 4.45 6.25
N ARG A 49 -5.06 4.92 7.39
CA ARG A 49 -3.66 5.27 7.56
C ARG A 49 -2.82 4.05 7.89
N ALA A 50 -1.71 3.89 7.18
CA ALA A 50 -0.68 2.92 7.48
C ALA A 50 0.66 3.59 7.80
N ASN A 51 1.37 3.00 8.76
CA ASN A 51 2.73 3.35 9.12
C ASN A 51 3.58 2.08 8.94
N ILE A 52 4.42 2.07 7.91
CA ILE A 52 5.25 0.92 7.56
C ILE A 52 6.70 1.25 7.93
N LEU A 53 7.38 0.32 8.59
CA LEU A 53 8.82 0.38 8.81
C LEU A 53 9.50 -0.49 7.75
N LEU A 54 10.15 0.15 6.79
CA LEU A 54 10.96 -0.49 5.76
C LEU A 54 12.35 -0.85 6.33
N PRO A 55 13.13 -1.69 5.62
CA PRO A 55 14.50 -2.01 6.03
C PRO A 55 15.32 -0.75 6.32
N ARG A 56 16.30 -0.87 7.23
CA ARG A 56 17.13 0.24 7.73
C ARG A 56 16.38 1.33 8.52
N GLY A 57 15.15 1.05 8.95
CA GLY A 57 14.38 1.95 9.79
C GLY A 57 13.67 3.08 9.03
N THR A 58 13.60 2.98 7.70
CA THR A 58 12.91 3.96 6.85
C THR A 58 11.40 3.94 7.14
N LYS A 59 10.84 5.08 7.56
CA LYS A 59 9.43 5.20 7.92
C LYS A 59 8.61 5.61 6.70
N PHE A 60 7.63 4.81 6.32
CA PHE A 60 6.73 5.10 5.21
C PHE A 60 5.32 5.33 5.75
N GLN A 61 4.79 6.54 5.55
CA GLN A 61 3.47 6.94 6.04
C GLN A 61 2.54 7.27 4.88
N THR A 62 1.32 6.75 4.94
CA THR A 62 0.30 7.03 3.92
C THR A 62 -1.07 7.04 4.57
N ASN A 63 -1.90 8.00 4.17
CA ASN A 63 -3.21 8.25 4.77
C ASN A 63 -4.35 7.48 4.10
N ASP A 64 -4.11 6.94 2.91
CA ASP A 64 -5.15 6.36 2.04
C ASP A 64 -4.71 4.99 1.50
N VAL A 65 -4.48 4.06 2.43
CA VAL A 65 -4.12 2.68 2.13
C VAL A 65 -5.36 1.81 2.08
N LEU A 66 -5.42 0.91 1.11
CA LEU A 66 -6.46 -0.10 1.02
C LEU A 66 -6.02 -1.40 1.70
N TYR A 67 -6.86 -1.92 2.58
CA TYR A 67 -6.70 -3.23 3.19
C TYR A 67 -7.33 -4.31 2.32
N SER A 68 -6.52 -5.23 1.81
CA SER A 68 -6.97 -6.35 0.99
C SER A 68 -6.28 -7.65 1.42
N PRO A 69 -6.85 -8.39 2.41
CA PRO A 69 -6.23 -9.60 2.94
C PRO A 69 -6.16 -10.75 1.92
N LYS A 70 -6.95 -10.67 0.84
CA LYS A 70 -6.94 -11.60 -0.29
C LYS A 70 -5.90 -11.25 -1.36
N SER A 71 -5.24 -10.09 -1.26
CA SER A 71 -4.16 -9.74 -2.17
C SER A 71 -3.00 -10.72 -2.03
N GLN A 72 -2.39 -11.07 -3.16
CA GLN A 72 -1.22 -11.93 -3.19
C GLN A 72 0.04 -11.21 -2.68
N ARG A 73 0.09 -9.88 -2.82
CA ARG A 73 1.26 -9.06 -2.51
C ARG A 73 0.83 -7.73 -1.88
N ASN A 74 1.72 -7.16 -1.07
CA ASN A 74 1.61 -5.75 -0.71
C ASN A 74 2.14 -4.90 -1.88
N LEU A 75 1.49 -3.78 -2.16
CA LEU A 75 1.86 -2.84 -3.22
C LEU A 75 2.02 -1.44 -2.62
N LEU A 76 3.17 -0.79 -2.85
CA LEU A 76 3.36 0.63 -2.59
C LEU A 76 3.14 1.42 -3.89
N SER A 77 2.23 2.40 -3.84
CA SER A 77 2.01 3.25 -5.01
C SER A 77 3.19 4.21 -5.21
N PHE A 78 3.52 4.50 -6.46
CA PHE A 78 4.50 5.56 -6.77
C PHE A 78 4.05 6.94 -6.29
N LYS A 79 2.74 7.18 -6.15
CA LYS A 79 2.21 8.41 -5.55
C LYS A 79 2.66 8.53 -4.10
N ASP A 80 2.52 7.47 -3.30
CA ASP A 80 2.90 7.47 -1.89
C ASP A 80 4.43 7.45 -1.70
N ILE A 81 5.17 6.74 -2.55
CA ILE A 81 6.65 6.75 -2.55
C ILE A 81 7.17 8.17 -2.76
N ARG A 82 6.63 8.89 -3.75
CA ARG A 82 6.99 10.28 -4.01
C ARG A 82 6.56 11.22 -2.89
N HIS A 83 5.38 11.00 -2.32
CA HIS A 83 4.90 11.79 -1.18
C HIS A 83 5.78 11.63 0.07
N ASN A 84 6.45 10.49 0.22
CA ASN A 84 7.42 10.23 1.29
C ASN A 84 8.87 10.58 0.88
N GLU A 85 9.08 11.28 -0.23
CA GLU A 85 10.39 11.76 -0.71
C GLU A 85 11.41 10.63 -0.96
N TYR A 86 10.92 9.43 -1.31
CA TYR A 86 11.75 8.27 -1.63
C TYR A 86 11.93 8.05 -3.14
N HIS A 87 11.99 9.15 -3.91
CA HIS A 87 12.26 9.14 -5.34
C HIS A 87 13.49 9.98 -5.69
N ILE A 88 14.06 9.72 -6.86
CA ILE A 88 15.13 10.54 -7.43
C ILE A 88 14.51 11.35 -8.58
N GLU A 89 14.83 12.64 -8.63
CA GLU A 89 14.48 13.51 -9.73
C GLU A 89 15.68 13.64 -10.67
N THR A 90 15.46 13.49 -11.96
CA THR A 90 16.47 13.76 -12.97
C THR A 90 16.29 15.19 -13.48
N ILE A 91 17.40 15.92 -13.65
CA ILE A 91 17.38 17.22 -14.33
C ILE A 91 16.86 16.99 -15.74
N ARG A 92 15.93 17.85 -16.17
CA ARG A 92 15.31 17.78 -17.48
C ARG A 92 16.18 18.42 -18.56
#